data_AF-A0A8T6BYH0-F1
#
_entry.id   AF-A0A8T6BYH0-F1
#
_cell.length_a   1.000
_cell.length_b   1.000
_cell.length_c   1.000
_cell.angle_alpha   90.00
_cell.angle_beta   90.00
_cell.angle_gamma   90.00
#
_symmetry.space_group_name_H-M   'P 1'
#
loop_
_entity.id
_entity.type
_entity.pdbx_description
1 polymer ?
#
loop_
_entity_poly.entity_id
_entity_poly.type
_entity_poly.pdbx_seq_one_letter_code
_entity_poly.pdbx_strand_id
1 'polypeptide(L)'
;VEYAGLVKFDFLGLRTLTIINWALEMINKRRAKNGEPPLDIAAIPLDDKKSFDMLQRSETTAVFQLESRGMKDLIKRLQPDCFEDMIALVALFRPGPLQSGMVDNFIDRKHGREEISYPDVQWQHESLKPVLEPTYGIILYQEQVMQIAQVLSGYTLGGADMLRRAMGKKKPEEMAKQRSVFAEGAEKNGINAELAMKIFDLVEKFAGYGFNKSHSAAYALVSYQTLWLKAHYPAEFMAAVMTADMDNT
;
A
#
# COMPACT_ATOMS: atom_id res chain seq x y z
N VAL A 1 19.07 -10.71 -22.62
CA VAL A 1 19.99 -10.52 -21.47
C VAL A 1 19.68 -11.50 -20.35
N GLU A 2 18.50 -11.44 -19.72
CA GLU A 2 18.10 -12.44 -18.68
C GLU A 2 17.99 -13.88 -19.24
N TYR A 3 17.43 -14.06 -20.44
CA TYR A 3 17.39 -15.37 -21.12
C TYR A 3 18.77 -15.95 -21.47
N ALA A 4 19.83 -15.14 -21.38
CA ALA A 4 21.21 -15.56 -21.62
C ALA A 4 21.99 -15.85 -20.32
N GLY A 5 21.30 -15.86 -19.16
CA GLY A 5 21.91 -16.17 -17.86
C GLY A 5 22.74 -15.03 -17.25
N LEU A 6 22.66 -13.81 -17.80
CA LEU A 6 23.37 -12.65 -17.27
C LEU A 6 22.56 -11.96 -16.17
N VAL A 7 23.26 -11.52 -15.12
CA VAL A 7 22.67 -10.75 -14.02
C VAL A 7 22.27 -9.37 -14.51
N LYS A 8 21.01 -9.00 -14.31
CA LYS A 8 20.46 -7.69 -14.65
C LYS A 8 20.24 -6.89 -13.35
N PHE A 9 20.72 -5.65 -13.34
CA PHE A 9 20.40 -4.67 -12.30
C PHE A 9 19.67 -3.49 -12.94
N ASP A 10 18.63 -3.01 -12.28
CA ASP A 10 17.93 -1.79 -12.66
C ASP A 10 18.31 -0.67 -11.69
N PHE A 11 19.04 0.34 -12.17
CA PHE A 11 19.37 1.54 -11.41
C PHE A 11 18.46 2.68 -11.89
N LEU A 12 17.45 3.01 -11.07
CA LEU A 12 16.50 4.07 -11.39
C LEU A 12 16.90 5.38 -10.70
N GLY A 13 16.99 6.46 -11.48
CA GLY A 13 17.06 7.80 -10.93
C GLY A 13 15.68 8.27 -10.48
N LEU A 14 15.50 8.50 -9.18
CA LEU A 14 14.24 9.03 -8.64
C LEU A 14 14.44 10.49 -8.21
N ARG A 15 13.88 11.41 -9.00
CA ARG A 15 13.96 12.87 -8.76
C ARG A 15 13.57 13.27 -7.33
N THR A 16 12.60 12.59 -6.74
CA THR A 16 12.17 12.84 -5.36
C THR A 16 13.29 12.65 -4.34
N LEU A 17 14.19 11.69 -4.54
CA LEU A 17 15.33 11.49 -3.65
C LEU A 17 16.32 12.66 -3.74
N THR A 18 16.51 13.23 -4.94
CA THR A 18 17.28 14.46 -5.13
C THR A 18 16.65 15.64 -4.39
N ILE A 19 15.33 15.82 -4.49
CA ILE A 19 14.58 16.87 -3.77
C ILE A 19 14.77 16.72 -2.26
N ILE A 20 14.61 15.51 -1.72
CA ILE A 20 14.83 15.23 -0.30
C ILE A 20 16.27 15.59 0.09
N ASN A 21 17.27 15.16 -0.67
CA ASN A 21 18.67 15.46 -0.38
C ASN A 21 18.95 16.97 -0.34
N TRP A 22 18.50 17.73 -1.34
CA TRP A 22 18.69 19.18 -1.37
C TRP A 22 17.96 19.90 -0.23
N ALA A 23 16.76 19.45 0.13
CA ALA A 23 16.06 19.97 1.31
C ALA A 23 16.90 19.72 2.58
N LEU A 24 17.42 18.51 2.78
CA LEU A 24 18.26 18.18 3.93
C LEU A 24 19.55 19.01 3.98
N GLU A 25 20.20 19.28 2.86
CA GLU A 25 21.38 20.14 2.79
C GLU A 25 21.08 21.57 3.30
N MET A 26 19.96 22.15 2.88
CA MET A 26 19.54 23.48 3.34
C MET A 26 19.15 23.47 4.81
N ILE A 27 18.38 22.48 5.25
CA ILE A 27 17.94 22.30 6.63
C ILE A 27 19.15 22.13 7.55
N ASN A 28 20.10 21.28 7.20
CA ASN A 28 21.25 20.98 8.07
C ASN A 28 22.24 22.15 8.17
N LYS A 29 22.35 23.00 7.14
CA LYS A 29 23.05 24.29 7.25
C LYS A 29 22.41 25.21 8.29
N ARG A 30 21.08 25.23 8.38
CA ARG A 30 20.34 26.01 9.38
C ARG A 30 20.52 25.41 10.78
N ARG A 31 20.34 24.09 10.92
CA ARG A 31 20.50 23.36 12.20
C ARG A 31 21.89 23.53 12.78
N ALA A 32 22.93 23.43 11.96
CA ALA A 32 24.31 23.65 12.40
C ALA A 32 24.55 25.05 12.98
N LYS A 33 23.95 26.10 12.39
CA LYS A 33 24.03 27.47 12.93
C LYS A 33 23.35 27.61 14.28
N ASN A 34 22.34 26.78 14.56
CA ASN A 34 21.60 26.77 15.82
C ASN A 34 22.18 25.79 16.85
N GLY A 35 23.27 25.07 16.53
CA GLY A 35 23.83 24.03 17.40
C GLY A 35 22.97 22.76 17.50
N GLU A 36 22.06 22.53 16.55
CA GLU A 36 21.23 21.33 16.46
C GLU A 36 21.94 20.22 15.67
N PRO A 37 21.71 18.93 16.01
CA PRO A 37 22.24 17.81 15.24
C PRO A 37 21.62 17.76 13.83
N PRO A 38 22.32 17.16 12.84
CA PRO A 38 21.79 16.99 11.50
C PRO A 38 20.50 16.17 11.54
N LEU A 39 19.54 16.55 10.70
CA LEU A 39 18.29 15.82 10.50
C LEU A 39 18.57 14.51 9.76
N ASP A 40 18.19 13.39 10.37
CA ASP A 40 18.13 12.09 9.74
C ASP A 40 16.70 11.81 9.26
N ILE A 41 16.50 11.83 7.93
CA ILE A 41 15.18 11.61 7.32
C ILE A 41 14.68 10.17 7.46
N ALA A 42 15.58 9.20 7.68
CA ALA A 42 15.21 7.81 7.87
C ALA A 42 14.69 7.53 9.29
N ALA A 43 14.97 8.43 10.24
CA ALA A 43 14.62 8.29 11.65
C ALA A 43 13.42 9.16 12.08
N ILE A 44 12.72 9.81 11.13
CA ILE A 44 11.53 10.59 11.46
C ILE A 44 10.40 9.67 12.01
N PRO A 45 9.60 10.13 12.99
CA PRO A 45 8.44 9.38 13.46
C PRO A 45 7.43 9.21 12.32
N LEU A 46 6.73 8.08 12.26
CA LEU A 46 5.72 7.78 11.22
C LEU A 46 4.28 8.11 11.66
N ASP A 47 4.11 8.69 12.84
CA ASP A 47 2.85 9.06 13.49
C ASP A 47 2.73 10.57 13.75
N ASP A 48 3.54 11.39 13.07
CA ASP A 48 3.53 12.85 13.25
C ASP A 48 2.17 13.48 12.89
N LYS A 49 1.47 13.97 13.92
CA LYS A 49 0.15 14.58 13.80
C LYS A 49 0.12 15.74 12.79
N LYS A 50 1.14 16.60 12.76
CA LYS A 50 1.17 17.78 11.88
C LYS A 50 1.16 17.37 10.40
N SER A 51 1.88 16.29 10.07
CA SER A 51 1.93 15.71 8.73
C SER A 51 0.58 15.13 8.34
N PHE A 52 -0.06 14.34 9.21
CA PHE A 52 -1.40 13.80 8.93
C PHE A 52 -2.48 14.88 8.85
N ASP A 53 -2.44 15.89 9.72
CA ASP A 53 -3.36 17.04 9.65
C ASP A 53 -3.23 17.76 8.28
N MET A 54 -2.00 17.93 7.77
CA MET A 54 -1.74 18.50 6.44
C MET A 54 -2.28 17.60 5.32
N LEU A 55 -2.09 16.29 5.45
CA LEU A 55 -2.60 15.31 4.50
C LEU A 55 -4.14 15.32 4.45
N GLN A 56 -4.81 15.33 5.60
CA GLN A 56 -6.27 15.38 5.72
C GLN A 56 -6.88 16.66 5.12
N ARG A 57 -6.16 17.79 5.21
CA ARG A 57 -6.51 19.04 4.50
C ARG A 57 -6.21 18.99 2.99
N SER A 58 -5.62 17.89 2.50
CA SER A 58 -5.24 17.67 1.09
C SER A 58 -4.26 18.70 0.54
N GLU A 59 -3.40 19.22 1.42
CA GLU A 59 -2.34 20.18 1.11
C GLU A 59 -1.12 19.47 0.48
N THR A 60 -1.33 18.58 -0.48
CA THR A 60 -0.33 17.64 -1.00
C THR A 60 0.39 18.08 -2.28
N THR A 61 0.32 19.36 -2.66
CA THR A 61 1.15 19.90 -3.75
C THR A 61 2.64 19.60 -3.49
N ALA A 62 3.37 19.15 -4.51
CA ALA A 62 4.74 18.67 -4.41
C ALA A 62 5.01 17.46 -3.48
N VAL A 63 3.98 16.85 -2.88
CA VAL A 63 4.14 15.62 -2.10
C VAL A 63 4.13 14.44 -3.06
N PHE A 64 5.18 13.62 -3.01
CA PHE A 64 5.38 12.51 -3.95
C PHE A 64 4.17 11.57 -3.97
N GLN A 65 3.75 11.12 -5.16
CA GLN A 65 2.54 10.31 -5.43
C GLN A 65 1.18 10.95 -5.09
N LEU A 66 1.15 11.99 -4.24
CA LEU A 66 -0.09 12.49 -3.62
C LEU A 66 -0.60 13.81 -4.23
N GLU A 67 0.02 14.30 -5.29
CA GLU A 67 -0.22 15.65 -5.83
C GLU A 67 -1.43 15.77 -6.77
N SER A 68 -1.75 14.71 -7.51
CA SER A 68 -2.77 14.77 -8.58
C SER A 68 -4.15 15.13 -8.04
N ARG A 69 -4.99 15.77 -8.87
CA ARG A 69 -6.35 16.17 -8.47
C ARG A 69 -7.18 15.00 -7.96
N GLY A 70 -7.20 13.88 -8.70
CA GLY A 70 -7.96 12.70 -8.30
C GLY A 70 -7.46 12.10 -6.99
N MET A 71 -6.14 12.13 -6.75
CA MET A 71 -5.56 11.65 -5.49
C MET A 71 -5.93 12.57 -4.32
N LYS A 72 -5.90 13.90 -4.52
CA LYS A 72 -6.41 14.87 -3.52
C LYS A 72 -7.88 14.63 -3.19
N ASP A 73 -8.71 14.36 -4.19
CA ASP A 73 -10.13 14.05 -3.96
C ASP A 73 -10.29 12.74 -3.18
N LEU A 74 -9.48 11.72 -3.48
CA LEU A 74 -9.45 10.48 -2.70
C LEU A 74 -9.03 10.72 -1.25
N ILE A 75 -7.97 11.49 -1.01
CA ILE A 75 -7.48 11.85 0.32
C ILE A 75 -8.58 12.56 1.13
N LYS A 76 -9.31 13.51 0.52
CA LYS A 76 -10.44 14.19 1.18
C LYS A 76 -11.52 13.23 1.66
N ARG A 77 -11.81 12.19 0.86
CA ARG A 77 -12.84 11.22 1.19
C ARG A 77 -12.35 10.20 2.22
N LEU A 78 -11.10 9.75 2.08
CA LEU A 78 -10.49 8.75 2.96
C LEU A 78 -10.14 9.31 4.34
N GLN A 79 -9.68 10.56 4.43
CA GLN A 79 -9.16 11.16 5.67
C GLN A 79 -8.07 10.28 6.33
N PRO A 80 -6.95 10.00 5.64
CA PRO A 80 -5.87 9.17 6.18
C PRO A 80 -5.30 9.77 7.49
N ASP A 81 -5.15 8.95 8.53
CA ASP A 81 -4.70 9.37 9.86
C ASP A 81 -3.57 8.51 10.44
N CYS A 82 -3.15 7.47 9.72
CA CYS A 82 -1.98 6.65 10.05
C CYS A 82 -1.16 6.30 8.80
N PHE A 83 0.03 5.72 9.03
CA PHE A 83 0.93 5.35 7.93
C PHE A 83 0.34 4.25 7.04
N GLU A 84 -0.37 3.29 7.62
CA GLU A 84 -1.05 2.20 6.90
C GLU A 84 -2.05 2.73 5.86
N ASP A 85 -2.77 3.81 6.16
CA ASP A 85 -3.67 4.43 5.18
C ASP A 85 -2.91 5.04 4.00
N MET A 86 -1.70 5.56 4.22
CA MET A 86 -0.86 6.05 3.11
C MET A 86 -0.42 4.91 2.21
N ILE A 87 -0.07 3.76 2.81
CA ILE A 87 0.22 2.53 2.05
C ILE A 87 -1.01 2.11 1.24
N ALA A 88 -2.21 2.21 1.80
CA ALA A 88 -3.46 1.89 1.13
C ALA A 88 -3.79 2.87 0.00
N LEU A 89 -3.60 4.19 0.19
CA LEU A 89 -3.83 5.22 -0.83
C LEU A 89 -3.10 4.93 -2.13
N VAL A 90 -1.81 4.60 -2.04
CA VAL A 90 -0.98 4.26 -3.21
C VAL A 90 -1.52 3.03 -3.94
N ALA A 91 -2.03 2.04 -3.21
CA ALA A 91 -2.61 0.83 -3.78
C ALA A 91 -4.03 1.04 -4.35
N LEU A 92 -4.82 1.93 -3.76
CA LEU A 92 -6.22 2.20 -4.12
C LEU A 92 -6.36 3.13 -5.33
N PHE A 93 -5.44 4.09 -5.52
CA PHE A 93 -5.51 5.06 -6.61
C PHE A 93 -5.05 4.49 -7.97
N ARG A 94 -5.76 3.47 -8.44
CA ARG A 94 -5.53 2.80 -9.73
C ARG A 94 -6.87 2.51 -10.42
N PRO A 95 -6.92 2.42 -11.76
CA PRO A 95 -8.17 2.23 -12.50
C PRO A 95 -9.01 1.04 -12.02
N GLY A 96 -8.39 -0.09 -11.69
CA GLY A 96 -9.10 -1.30 -11.24
C GLY A 96 -9.89 -1.09 -9.94
N PRO A 97 -9.24 -0.77 -8.81
CA PRO A 97 -9.92 -0.46 -7.55
C PRO A 97 -10.93 0.70 -7.64
N LEU A 98 -10.63 1.75 -8.40
CA LEU A 98 -11.52 2.91 -8.55
C LEU A 98 -12.83 2.55 -9.27
N GLN A 99 -12.83 1.55 -10.15
CA GLN A 99 -14.01 1.13 -10.92
C GLN A 99 -14.80 -0.01 -10.26
N SER A 100 -14.24 -0.69 -9.26
CA SER A 100 -14.84 -1.87 -8.66
C SER A 100 -15.74 -1.60 -7.46
N GLY A 101 -15.87 -0.34 -7.02
CA GLY A 101 -16.52 0.05 -5.76
C GLY A 101 -15.68 -0.25 -4.51
N MET A 102 -14.51 -0.88 -4.66
CA MET A 102 -13.61 -1.22 -3.54
C MET A 102 -13.20 0.02 -2.73
N VAL A 103 -12.92 1.13 -3.42
CA VAL A 103 -12.49 2.37 -2.78
C VAL A 103 -13.59 2.92 -1.87
N ASP A 104 -14.86 2.79 -2.28
CA ASP A 104 -15.99 3.28 -1.50
C ASP A 104 -16.17 2.42 -0.24
N ASN A 105 -16.15 1.08 -0.38
CA ASN A 105 -16.22 0.17 0.78
C ASN A 105 -15.06 0.39 1.76
N PHE A 106 -13.83 0.60 1.27
CA PHE A 106 -12.69 0.88 2.13
C PHE A 106 -12.91 2.14 2.96
N ILE A 107 -13.39 3.21 2.31
CA ILE A 107 -13.68 4.49 2.95
C ILE A 107 -14.84 4.34 3.94
N ASP A 108 -15.92 3.66 3.55
CA ASP A 108 -17.10 3.49 4.40
C ASP A 108 -16.80 2.64 5.64
N ARG A 109 -16.02 1.56 5.51
CA ARG A 109 -15.55 0.77 6.65
C ARG A 109 -14.61 1.56 7.57
N LYS A 110 -13.67 2.32 6.99
CA LYS A 110 -12.79 3.20 7.77
C LYS A 110 -13.60 4.17 8.63
N HIS A 111 -14.65 4.77 8.06
CA HIS A 111 -15.49 5.74 8.74
C HIS A 111 -16.63 5.13 9.57
N GLY A 112 -16.70 3.80 9.70
CA GLY A 112 -17.76 3.12 10.44
C GLY A 112 -19.16 3.24 9.84
N ARG A 113 -19.27 3.56 8.54
CA ARG A 113 -20.53 3.58 7.78
C ARG A 113 -20.93 2.20 7.24
N GLU A 114 -19.95 1.30 7.12
CA GLU A 114 -20.13 -0.12 6.83
C GLU A 114 -19.47 -0.94 7.96
N GLU A 115 -20.09 -2.05 8.35
CA GLU A 115 -19.54 -2.96 9.34
C GLU A 115 -18.25 -3.64 8.83
N ILE A 116 -17.20 -3.64 9.64
CA ILE A 116 -15.94 -4.28 9.29
C ILE A 116 -16.11 -5.80 9.34
N SER A 117 -15.93 -6.44 8.19
CA SER A 117 -16.00 -7.91 8.03
C SER A 117 -14.72 -8.44 7.39
N TYR A 118 -14.37 -9.69 7.69
CA TYR A 118 -13.07 -10.27 7.30
C TYR A 118 -13.20 -11.50 6.38
N PRO A 119 -13.33 -11.34 5.04
CA PRO A 119 -13.41 -10.08 4.28
C PRO A 119 -14.83 -9.56 4.00
N ASP A 120 -15.85 -10.41 4.15
CA ASP A 120 -17.23 -10.16 3.70
C ASP A 120 -18.24 -10.45 4.81
N VAL A 121 -19.37 -9.74 4.83
CA VAL A 121 -20.39 -9.85 5.87
C VAL A 121 -20.91 -11.28 6.03
N GLN A 122 -21.10 -11.98 4.90
CA GLN A 122 -21.60 -13.36 4.88
C GLN A 122 -20.46 -14.37 4.95
N TRP A 123 -19.37 -14.09 4.23
CA TRP A 123 -18.27 -15.03 4.03
C TRP A 123 -17.00 -14.52 4.72
N GLN A 124 -16.99 -14.58 6.05
CA GLN A 124 -15.86 -14.18 6.89
C GLN A 124 -15.42 -15.26 7.86
N HIS A 125 -14.17 -15.14 8.31
CA HIS A 125 -13.60 -16.02 9.31
C HIS A 125 -12.66 -15.23 10.24
N GLU A 126 -12.78 -15.42 11.55
CA GLU A 126 -12.06 -14.63 12.57
C GLU A 126 -10.53 -14.70 12.40
N SER A 127 -10.01 -15.86 11.97
CA SER A 127 -8.57 -16.02 11.71
C SER A 127 -8.02 -15.09 10.63
N LEU A 128 -8.87 -14.48 9.79
CA LEU A 128 -8.46 -13.52 8.78
C LEU A 128 -8.30 -12.09 9.31
N LYS A 129 -8.79 -11.80 10.53
CA LYS A 129 -8.69 -10.47 11.13
C LYS A 129 -7.26 -9.94 11.15
N PRO A 130 -6.23 -10.66 11.62
CA PRO A 130 -4.85 -10.15 11.63
C PRO A 130 -4.28 -9.83 10.24
N VAL A 131 -4.81 -10.45 9.19
CA VAL A 131 -4.36 -10.26 7.80
C VAL A 131 -5.00 -9.03 7.17
N LEU A 132 -6.26 -8.78 7.50
CA LEU A 132 -7.13 -7.83 6.80
C LEU A 132 -7.48 -6.59 7.64
N GLU A 133 -7.21 -6.59 8.95
CA GLU A 133 -7.43 -5.45 9.84
C GLU A 133 -6.76 -4.15 9.36
N PRO A 134 -5.49 -4.15 8.88
CA PRO A 134 -4.85 -2.93 8.36
C PRO A 134 -5.52 -2.35 7.10
N THR A 135 -6.45 -3.09 6.48
CA THR A 135 -7.19 -2.67 5.29
C THR A 135 -8.70 -2.71 5.53
N TYR A 136 -9.13 -2.62 6.80
CA TYR A 136 -10.54 -2.60 7.19
C TYR A 136 -11.32 -3.80 6.64
N GLY A 137 -10.70 -4.98 6.60
CA GLY A 137 -11.32 -6.20 6.09
C GLY A 137 -11.26 -6.38 4.58
N ILE A 138 -10.79 -5.38 3.82
CA ILE A 138 -10.74 -5.44 2.34
C ILE A 138 -9.47 -6.16 1.88
N ILE A 139 -9.59 -7.11 0.96
CA ILE A 139 -8.44 -7.75 0.30
C ILE A 139 -7.87 -6.77 -0.73
N LEU A 140 -6.73 -6.15 -0.41
CA LEU A 140 -6.08 -5.11 -1.22
C LEU A 140 -4.72 -5.56 -1.77
N TYR A 141 -4.00 -6.38 -1.02
CA TYR A 141 -2.63 -6.76 -1.33
C TYR A 141 -2.46 -8.21 -1.77
N GLN A 142 -1.46 -8.43 -2.61
CA GLN A 142 -1.00 -9.76 -3.02
C GLN A 142 -0.54 -10.60 -1.83
N GLU A 143 0.14 -9.96 -0.88
CA GLU A 143 0.60 -10.58 0.35
C GLU A 143 -0.57 -11.04 1.23
N GLN A 144 -1.71 -10.34 1.21
CA GLN A 144 -2.92 -10.79 1.90
C GLN A 144 -3.52 -12.03 1.26
N VAL A 145 -3.56 -12.12 -0.07
CA VAL A 145 -3.97 -13.36 -0.78
C VAL A 145 -3.12 -14.54 -0.33
N MET A 146 -1.81 -14.34 -0.23
CA MET A 146 -0.89 -15.38 0.22
C MET A 146 -1.20 -15.78 1.67
N GLN A 147 -1.29 -14.80 2.58
CA GLN A 147 -1.55 -15.04 3.99
C GLN A 147 -2.91 -15.70 4.25
N ILE A 148 -3.97 -15.34 3.52
CA ILE A 148 -5.28 -16.01 3.59
C ILE A 148 -5.14 -17.50 3.31
N ALA A 149 -4.39 -17.88 2.27
CA ALA A 149 -4.18 -19.29 1.94
C ALA A 149 -3.35 -20.04 3.00
N GLN A 150 -2.39 -19.37 3.64
CA GLN A 150 -1.64 -19.97 4.74
C GLN A 150 -2.52 -20.20 5.97
N VAL A 151 -3.29 -19.17 6.34
CA VAL A 151 -4.15 -19.19 7.53
C VAL A 151 -5.30 -20.17 7.38
N LEU A 152 -5.99 -20.17 6.23
CA LEU A 152 -7.17 -21.02 6.04
C LEU A 152 -6.80 -22.44 5.63
N SER A 153 -5.78 -22.61 4.79
CA SER A 153 -5.51 -23.89 4.12
C SER A 153 -4.10 -24.45 4.35
N GLY A 154 -3.31 -23.84 5.24
CA GLY A 154 -2.00 -24.38 5.63
C GLY A 154 -0.94 -24.31 4.53
N TYR A 155 -1.09 -23.41 3.56
CA TYR A 155 -0.12 -23.23 2.49
C TYR A 155 1.28 -22.87 3.03
N THR A 156 2.32 -23.42 2.41
CA THR A 156 3.68 -22.87 2.56
C THR A 156 3.76 -21.52 1.85
N LEU A 157 4.75 -20.68 2.21
CA LEU A 157 4.93 -19.39 1.54
C LEU A 157 5.13 -19.54 0.01
N GLY A 158 5.90 -20.54 -0.41
CA GLY A 158 6.11 -20.86 -1.82
C GLY A 158 4.84 -21.35 -2.51
N GLY A 159 4.05 -22.19 -1.84
CA GLY A 159 2.74 -22.61 -2.36
C GLY A 159 1.79 -21.42 -2.52
N ALA A 160 1.80 -20.48 -1.57
CA ALA A 160 0.93 -19.31 -1.59
C ALA A 160 1.31 -18.35 -2.73
N ASP A 161 2.60 -18.20 -3.04
CA ASP A 161 3.02 -17.45 -4.24
C ASP A 161 2.57 -18.16 -5.53
N MET A 162 2.59 -19.50 -5.58
CA MET A 162 2.05 -20.24 -6.73
C MET A 162 0.55 -19.98 -6.93
N LEU A 163 -0.24 -19.97 -5.84
CA LEU A 163 -1.64 -19.57 -5.88
C LEU A 163 -1.82 -18.15 -6.43
N ARG A 164 -1.09 -17.18 -5.88
CA ARG A 164 -1.12 -15.78 -6.33
C ARG A 164 -0.78 -15.66 -7.82
N ARG A 165 0.24 -16.37 -8.30
CA ARG A 165 0.61 -16.40 -9.73
C ARG A 165 -0.48 -17.02 -10.60
N ALA A 166 -1.10 -18.11 -10.14
CA ALA A 166 -2.19 -18.76 -10.86
C ALA A 166 -3.40 -17.82 -11.02
N MET A 167 -3.79 -17.12 -9.95
CA MET A 167 -4.87 -16.13 -9.98
C MET A 167 -4.56 -14.96 -10.92
N GLY A 168 -3.32 -14.46 -10.93
CA GLY A 168 -2.92 -13.39 -11.85
C GLY A 168 -2.95 -13.81 -13.32
N LYS A 169 -2.59 -15.06 -13.63
CA LYS A 169 -2.59 -15.60 -15.01
C LYS A 169 -3.96 -16.08 -15.48
N LYS A 170 -4.91 -16.31 -14.57
CA LYS A 170 -6.28 -16.79 -14.86
C LYS A 170 -6.34 -18.05 -15.72
N LYS A 171 -5.40 -18.98 -15.53
CA LYS A 171 -5.39 -20.27 -16.27
C LYS A 171 -6.39 -21.23 -15.61
N PRO A 172 -7.45 -21.68 -16.30
CA PRO A 172 -8.52 -22.49 -15.68
C PRO A 172 -8.01 -23.78 -15.02
N GLU A 173 -7.11 -24.50 -15.69
CA GLU A 173 -6.56 -25.77 -15.18
C GLU A 173 -5.73 -25.59 -13.90
N GLU A 174 -4.91 -24.54 -13.85
CA GLU A 174 -4.10 -24.24 -12.66
C GLU A 174 -4.98 -23.74 -11.51
N MET A 175 -6.00 -22.94 -11.81
CA MET A 175 -6.97 -22.51 -10.80
C MET A 175 -7.78 -23.66 -10.23
N ALA A 176 -8.19 -24.64 -11.05
CA ALA A 176 -8.88 -25.83 -10.58
C ALA A 176 -8.02 -26.64 -9.59
N LYS A 177 -6.72 -26.84 -9.91
CA LYS A 177 -5.77 -27.48 -8.98
C LYS A 177 -5.67 -26.72 -7.67
N GLN A 178 -5.52 -25.39 -7.74
CA GLN A 178 -5.41 -24.55 -6.55
C GLN A 178 -6.69 -24.56 -5.71
N ARG A 179 -7.87 -24.62 -6.33
CA ARG A 179 -9.15 -24.79 -5.62
C ARG A 179 -9.18 -26.09 -4.83
N SER A 180 -8.78 -27.21 -5.43
CA SER A 180 -8.72 -28.50 -4.72
C SER A 180 -7.75 -28.46 -3.53
N VAL A 181 -6.54 -27.92 -3.73
CA VAL A 181 -5.54 -27.83 -2.65
C VAL A 181 -6.03 -26.91 -1.52
N PHE A 182 -6.68 -25.79 -1.85
CA PHE A 182 -7.25 -24.90 -0.85
C PHE A 182 -8.37 -25.57 -0.05
N ALA A 183 -9.28 -26.29 -0.71
CA ALA A 183 -10.38 -27.01 -0.07
C ALA A 183 -9.87 -28.09 0.89
N GLU A 184 -8.96 -28.95 0.43
CA GLU A 184 -8.36 -30.02 1.25
C GLU A 184 -7.59 -29.44 2.45
N GLY A 185 -6.87 -28.34 2.24
CA GLY A 185 -6.15 -27.66 3.31
C GLY A 185 -7.10 -27.04 4.35
N ALA A 186 -8.19 -26.43 3.89
CA ALA A 186 -9.20 -25.83 4.76
C ALA A 186 -9.91 -26.89 5.62
N GLU A 187 -10.26 -28.03 5.03
CA GLU A 187 -10.84 -29.17 5.76
C GLU A 187 -9.89 -29.70 6.83
N LYS A 188 -8.60 -29.86 6.51
CA LYS A 188 -7.56 -30.27 7.48
C LYS A 188 -7.40 -29.30 8.65
N ASN A 189 -7.68 -28.02 8.42
CA ASN A 189 -7.66 -26.98 9.45
C ASN A 189 -8.99 -26.83 10.19
N GLY A 190 -9.97 -27.70 9.92
CA GLY A 190 -11.28 -27.68 10.58
C GLY A 190 -12.19 -26.53 10.12
N ILE A 191 -11.93 -25.94 8.96
CA ILE A 191 -12.73 -24.84 8.40
C ILE A 191 -13.85 -25.43 7.54
N ASN A 192 -15.06 -24.89 7.70
CA ASN A 192 -16.21 -25.30 6.90
C ASN A 192 -15.91 -25.16 5.40
N ALA A 193 -16.12 -26.24 4.65
CA ALA A 193 -15.75 -26.31 3.24
C ALA A 193 -16.49 -25.29 2.36
N GLU A 194 -17.79 -25.06 2.61
CA GLU A 194 -18.57 -24.08 1.87
C GLU A 194 -18.03 -22.66 2.12
N LEU A 195 -17.82 -22.30 3.39
CA LEU A 195 -17.24 -21.02 3.77
C LEU A 195 -15.85 -20.81 3.14
N ALA A 196 -14.98 -21.82 3.23
CA ALA A 196 -13.64 -21.76 2.65
C ALA A 196 -13.68 -21.49 1.14
N MET A 197 -14.55 -22.19 0.42
CA MET A 197 -14.68 -22.01 -1.03
C MET A 197 -15.29 -20.66 -1.40
N LYS A 198 -16.22 -20.12 -0.61
CA LYS A 198 -16.73 -18.76 -0.80
C LYS A 198 -15.65 -17.70 -0.56
N ILE A 199 -14.82 -17.88 0.47
CA ILE A 199 -13.66 -17.01 0.69
C ILE A 199 -12.67 -17.12 -0.49
N PHE A 200 -12.42 -18.32 -0.99
CA PHE A 200 -11.57 -18.51 -2.17
C PHE A 200 -12.11 -17.76 -3.39
N ASP A 201 -13.42 -17.82 -3.65
CA ASP A 201 -14.07 -17.09 -4.74
C ASP A 201 -13.87 -15.58 -4.62
N LEU A 202 -13.96 -15.05 -3.39
CA LEU A 202 -13.65 -13.65 -3.11
C LEU A 202 -12.18 -13.36 -3.45
N VAL A 203 -11.24 -14.14 -2.89
CA VAL A 203 -9.81 -13.97 -3.15
C VAL A 203 -9.49 -13.98 -4.64
N GLU A 204 -10.07 -14.91 -5.41
CA GLU A 204 -9.90 -14.97 -6.88
C GLU A 204 -10.43 -13.72 -7.57
N LYS A 205 -11.62 -13.25 -7.18
CA LYS A 205 -12.20 -12.00 -7.69
C LYS A 205 -11.24 -10.84 -7.41
N PHE A 206 -10.64 -10.77 -6.22
CA PHE A 206 -9.74 -9.69 -5.77
C PHE A 206 -8.33 -9.74 -6.40
N ALA A 207 -7.83 -10.93 -6.71
CA ALA A 207 -6.47 -11.11 -7.22
C ALA A 207 -6.20 -10.40 -8.56
N GLY A 208 -7.25 -10.09 -9.34
CA GLY A 208 -7.12 -9.31 -10.57
C GLY A 208 -6.67 -7.85 -10.37
N TYR A 209 -6.78 -7.31 -9.15
CA TYR A 209 -6.44 -5.92 -8.82
C TYR A 209 -5.55 -5.79 -7.57
N GLY A 210 -5.18 -6.90 -6.94
CA GLY A 210 -4.26 -6.92 -5.80
C GLY A 210 -2.92 -6.23 -6.10
N PHE A 211 -2.46 -5.39 -5.19
CA PHE A 211 -1.18 -4.67 -5.32
C PHE A 211 -0.08 -5.32 -4.50
N ASN A 212 1.18 -5.09 -4.88
CA ASN A 212 2.30 -5.52 -4.05
C ASN A 212 2.46 -4.56 -2.87
N LYS A 213 2.25 -5.06 -1.64
CA LYS A 213 2.32 -4.24 -0.40
C LYS A 213 3.71 -3.68 -0.20
N SER A 214 4.75 -4.46 -0.48
CA SER A 214 6.14 -4.03 -0.28
C SER A 214 6.51 -2.80 -1.11
N HIS A 215 6.08 -2.79 -2.39
CA HIS A 215 6.23 -1.63 -3.26
C HIS A 215 5.42 -0.42 -2.77
N SER A 216 4.16 -0.65 -2.39
CA SER A 216 3.29 0.39 -1.83
C SER A 216 3.88 1.03 -0.58
N ALA A 217 4.43 0.21 0.32
CA ALA A 217 5.02 0.67 1.58
C ALA A 217 6.28 1.49 1.36
N ALA A 218 7.18 1.04 0.48
CA ALA A 218 8.39 1.78 0.14
C ALA A 218 8.07 3.15 -0.47
N TYR A 219 7.08 3.23 -1.37
CA TYR A 219 6.68 4.50 -1.97
C TYR A 219 5.92 5.39 -0.99
N ALA A 220 5.07 4.81 -0.14
CA ALA A 220 4.39 5.54 0.94
C ALA A 220 5.39 6.16 1.93
N LEU A 221 6.50 5.50 2.22
CA LEU A 221 7.57 6.06 3.05
C LEU A 221 8.17 7.32 2.41
N VAL A 222 8.49 7.28 1.12
CA VAL A 222 9.02 8.45 0.40
C VAL A 222 7.97 9.57 0.35
N SER A 223 6.70 9.24 0.10
CA SER A 223 5.58 10.18 0.19
C SER A 223 5.49 10.82 1.56
N TYR A 224 5.57 10.03 2.63
CA TYR A 224 5.55 10.51 4.02
C TYR A 224 6.74 11.42 4.32
N GLN A 225 7.95 11.07 3.90
CA GLN A 225 9.13 11.93 4.05
C GLN A 225 8.94 13.29 3.37
N THR A 226 8.40 13.33 2.16
CA THR A 226 8.11 14.61 1.48
C THR A 226 7.00 15.42 2.18
N LEU A 227 5.96 14.74 2.69
CA LEU A 227 4.89 15.36 3.48
C LEU A 227 5.43 15.95 4.78
N TRP A 228 6.27 15.21 5.50
CA TRP A 228 6.88 15.63 6.76
C TRP A 228 7.84 16.81 6.55
N LEU A 229 8.69 16.76 5.53
CA LEU A 229 9.55 17.88 5.16
C LEU A 229 8.72 19.13 4.83
N LYS A 230 7.62 18.98 4.09
CA LYS A 230 6.70 20.09 3.80
C LYS A 230 6.04 20.63 5.07
N ALA A 231 5.65 19.77 6.00
CA ALA A 231 5.02 20.18 7.25
C ALA A 231 5.98 20.94 8.17
N HIS A 232 7.24 20.50 8.28
CA HIS A 232 8.18 21.02 9.29
C HIS A 232 9.23 21.99 8.75
N TYR A 233 9.58 21.87 7.47
CA TYR A 233 10.58 22.69 6.78
C TYR A 233 10.06 23.17 5.40
N PRO A 234 8.89 23.86 5.35
CA PRO A 234 8.22 24.19 4.09
C PRO A 234 9.08 25.04 3.17
N ALA A 235 9.88 25.97 3.70
CA ALA A 235 10.70 26.87 2.89
C ALA A 235 11.82 26.12 2.17
N GLU A 236 12.59 25.32 2.89
CA GLU A 236 13.67 24.50 2.32
C GLU A 236 13.12 23.42 1.39
N PHE A 237 12.01 22.77 1.76
CA PHE A 237 11.39 21.75 0.92
C PHE A 237 10.89 22.35 -0.40
N MET A 238 10.14 23.45 -0.37
CA MET A 238 9.62 24.08 -1.58
C MET A 238 10.74 24.68 -2.44
N ALA A 239 11.80 25.22 -1.85
CA ALA A 239 12.98 25.65 -2.60
C ALA A 239 13.61 24.47 -3.36
N ALA A 240 13.79 23.32 -2.70
CA ALA A 240 14.34 22.12 -3.35
C ALA A 240 13.44 21.60 -4.49
N VAL A 241 12.12 21.60 -4.29
CA VAL A 241 11.14 21.23 -5.32
C VAL A 241 11.28 22.14 -6.54
N MET A 242 11.26 23.46 -6.33
CA MET A 242 11.36 24.45 -7.41
C MET A 242 12.69 24.33 -8.15
N THR A 243 13.81 24.19 -7.43
CA THR A 243 15.13 23.96 -8.04
C THR A 243 15.14 22.71 -8.91
N ALA A 244 14.46 21.64 -8.50
CA ALA A 244 14.40 20.40 -9.28
C ALA A 244 13.51 20.50 -10.53
N ASP A 245 12.68 21.55 -10.66
CA ASP A 245 11.87 21.84 -11.84
C ASP A 245 12.49 22.89 -12.77
N MET A 246 13.57 23.58 -12.35
CA MET A 246 14.14 24.71 -13.11
C MET A 246 14.60 24.33 -14.53
N ASP A 247 15.06 23.10 -14.73
CA ASP A 247 15.54 22.64 -16.04
C ASP A 247 14.43 22.01 -16.92
N ASN A 248 13.19 21.89 -16.43
CA ASN A 248 12.04 21.36 -17.18
C ASN A 248 11.17 22.49 -17.74
N THR A 249 11.76 23.40 -18.52
CA THR A 249 11.03 24.44 -19.26
C THR A 249 10.56 23.96 -20.63
#